data_AF-S8C0B0-F1
#
_entry.id   AF-S8C0B0-F1
#
_cell.length_a   1.000
_cell.length_b   1.000
_cell.length_c   1.000
_cell.angle_alpha   90.00
_cell.angle_beta   90.00
_cell.angle_gamma   90.00
#
_symmetry.space_group_name_H-M   'P 1'
#
loop_
_entity.id
_entity.type
_entity.pdbx_description
1 polymer ?
#
loop_
_entity_poly.entity_id
_entity_poly.type
_entity_poly.pdbx_seq_one_letter_code
_entity_poly.pdbx_strand_id
1 'polypeptide(L)'
;NEYIKYFAPDYSLKCPSGHLENLNSKSYLNTIRQQVCENLNSIQHAPGVQMHEARVPPDFYIPDSDEDEQNPEERVTREMRDKNIRRDDEYYDDENDNDHAMDDS
;
A
#
# COMPACT_ATOMS: atom_id res chain seq x y z
N ASN A 1 -32.17 7.89 3.06
CA ASN A 1 -30.98 8.34 2.29
C ASN A 1 -31.43 9.46 1.36
N GLU A 2 -31.03 10.70 1.63
CA GLU A 2 -31.52 11.90 0.92
C GLU A 2 -31.01 12.01 -0.53
N TYR A 3 -30.01 11.19 -0.89
CA TYR A 3 -29.39 11.16 -2.21
C TYR A 3 -30.06 10.19 -3.19
N ILE A 4 -31.04 9.38 -2.74
CA ILE A 4 -31.67 8.37 -3.60
C ILE A 4 -32.36 8.98 -4.83
N LYS A 5 -32.82 10.23 -4.72
CA LYS A 5 -33.44 11.01 -5.81
C LYS A 5 -32.52 11.24 -7.02
N TYR A 6 -31.21 11.18 -6.84
CA TYR A 6 -30.25 11.34 -7.94
C TYR A 6 -30.15 10.12 -8.86
N PHE A 7 -30.68 8.98 -8.43
CA PHE A 7 -30.73 7.76 -9.24
C PHE A 7 -32.05 7.63 -10.01
N ALA A 8 -32.93 8.62 -9.98
CA ALA A 8 -34.11 8.63 -10.84
C ALA A 8 -33.67 8.67 -12.33
N PRO A 9 -34.40 8.01 -13.26
CA PRO A 9 -35.73 7.41 -13.09
C PRO A 9 -35.75 5.93 -12.66
N ASP A 10 -34.65 5.20 -12.82
CA ASP A 10 -34.60 3.74 -12.69
C ASP A 10 -34.10 3.25 -11.33
N TYR A 11 -33.60 4.16 -10.49
CA TYR A 11 -33.11 3.91 -9.13
C TYR A 11 -32.13 2.74 -9.05
N SER A 12 -31.29 2.61 -10.08
CA SER A 12 -30.34 1.53 -10.27
C SER A 12 -28.91 2.04 -10.16
N LEU A 13 -28.04 1.21 -9.58
CA LEU A 13 -26.59 1.46 -9.60
C LEU A 13 -25.94 1.06 -10.94
N LYS A 14 -26.68 0.36 -11.81
CA LYS A 14 -26.16 -0.07 -13.11
C LYS A 14 -26.11 1.13 -14.04
N CYS A 15 -24.90 1.53 -14.44
CA CYS A 15 -24.73 2.47 -15.52
C CYS A 15 -25.17 1.80 -16.84
N PRO A 16 -26.09 2.40 -17.62
CA PRO A 16 -26.41 1.88 -18.94
C PRO A 16 -25.14 1.90 -19.79
N SER A 17 -24.77 0.75 -20.33
CA SER A 17 -23.66 0.66 -21.27
C SER A 17 -23.97 1.56 -22.46
N GLY A 18 -23.21 2.64 -22.63
CA GLY A 18 -23.30 3.49 -23.80
C GLY A 18 -23.04 2.71 -25.08
N HIS A 19 -23.69 3.08 -26.17
CA HIS A 19 -23.42 2.52 -27.50
C HIS A 19 -22.13 3.13 -28.06
N LEU A 20 -21.00 2.79 -27.43
CA LEU A 20 -19.68 3.08 -27.97
C LEU A 20 -19.22 1.86 -28.75
N GLU A 21 -18.83 2.08 -30.01
CA GLU A 21 -18.28 1.02 -30.83
C GLU A 21 -16.93 0.56 -30.26
N ASN A 22 -16.79 -0.75 -30.09
CA ASN A 22 -15.54 -1.32 -29.63
C ASN A 22 -14.53 -1.39 -30.78
N LEU A 23 -13.62 -0.41 -30.84
CA LEU A 23 -12.53 -0.37 -31.81
C LEU A 23 -11.34 -1.27 -31.43
N ASN A 24 -11.40 -1.99 -30.30
CA ASN A 24 -10.38 -2.95 -29.91
C ASN A 24 -10.55 -4.25 -30.69
N SER A 25 -10.02 -4.27 -31.92
CA SER A 25 -9.94 -5.50 -32.70
C SER A 25 -9.06 -6.54 -32.01
N LYS A 26 -9.39 -7.83 -32.19
CA LYS A 26 -8.60 -8.93 -31.61
C LYS A 26 -7.15 -8.93 -32.09
N SER A 27 -6.92 -8.57 -33.35
CA SER A 27 -5.57 -8.45 -33.92
C SER A 27 -4.77 -7.36 -33.22
N TYR A 28 -5.34 -6.17 -33.02
CA TYR A 28 -4.69 -5.07 -32.32
C TYR A 28 -4.26 -5.44 -30.90
N LEU A 29 -5.18 -6.06 -30.13
CA LEU A 29 -4.88 -6.53 -28.78
C LEU A 29 -3.77 -7.60 -28.76
N ASN A 30 -3.77 -8.51 -29.74
CA ASN A 30 -2.73 -9.53 -29.85
C ASN A 30 -1.35 -8.94 -30.15
N THR A 31 -1.29 -7.91 -31.00
CA THR A 31 -0.03 -7.19 -31.28
C THR A 31 0.53 -6.55 -30.02
N ILE A 32 -0.30 -5.83 -29.25
CA ILE A 32 0.13 -5.22 -27.99
C ILE A 32 0.60 -6.30 -27.00
N ARG A 33 -0.17 -7.38 -26.85
CA ARG A 33 0.16 -8.48 -25.95
C ARG A 33 1.53 -9.08 -26.28
N GLN A 34 1.79 -9.34 -27.56
CA GLN A 34 3.07 -9.89 -28.01
C GLN A 34 4.23 -8.96 -27.67
N GLN A 35 4.10 -7.67 -27.99
CA GLN A 35 5.13 -6.67 -27.71
C GLN A 35 5.41 -6.53 -26.21
N VAL A 36 4.37 -6.53 -25.37
CA VAL A 36 4.54 -6.48 -23.91
C VAL A 36 5.26 -7.73 -23.40
N CYS A 37 4.90 -8.92 -23.88
CA CYS A 37 5.59 -10.15 -23.50
C CYS A 37 7.07 -10.16 -23.92
N GLU A 38 7.39 -9.66 -25.11
CA GLU A 38 8.79 -9.50 -25.56
C GLU A 38 9.57 -8.53 -24.67
N ASN A 39 8.97 -7.40 -24.33
CA ASN A 39 9.56 -6.43 -23.41
C ASN A 39 9.82 -7.05 -22.03
N LEU A 40 8.85 -7.79 -21.48
CA LEU A 40 9.01 -8.49 -20.21
C LEU A 40 10.11 -9.56 -20.28
N ASN A 41 10.20 -10.30 -21.39
CA ASN A 41 11.27 -11.28 -21.61
C ASN A 41 12.67 -10.65 -21.62
N SER A 42 12.79 -9.39 -22.07
CA SER A 42 14.06 -8.66 -22.10
C SER A 42 14.50 -8.11 -20.74
N ILE A 43 13.61 -8.05 -19.76
CA ILE A 43 13.96 -7.68 -18.39
C ILE A 43 14.77 -8.84 -17.80
N GLN A 44 15.89 -8.53 -17.16
CA GLN A 44 16.66 -9.54 -16.45
C GLN A 44 15.82 -10.08 -15.28
N HIS A 45 15.26 -11.27 -15.47
CA HIS A 45 14.57 -11.99 -14.40
C HIS A 45 15.61 -12.40 -13.35
N ALA A 46 15.23 -12.40 -12.07
CA ALA A 46 16.01 -13.12 -11.06
C ALA A 46 15.87 -14.62 -11.36
N PRO A 47 16.93 -15.33 -11.79
CA PRO A 47 16.87 -16.78 -11.96
C PRO A 47 16.48 -17.41 -10.62
N GLY A 48 15.52 -18.34 -10.65
CA GLY A 48 14.78 -18.87 -9.52
C GLY A 48 15.57 -18.91 -8.21
N VAL A 49 15.38 -17.89 -7.38
CA VAL A 49 15.72 -17.97 -5.96
C VAL A 49 14.73 -18.97 -5.40
N GLN A 50 15.19 -20.19 -5.12
CA GLN A 50 14.43 -21.13 -4.33
C GLN A 50 14.10 -20.40 -3.02
N MET A 51 12.81 -20.11 -2.82
CA MET A 51 12.29 -19.58 -1.56
C MET A 51 12.62 -20.63 -0.50
N HIS A 52 13.80 -20.50 0.11
CA HIS A 52 14.04 -21.11 1.39
C HIS A 52 13.07 -20.37 2.31
N GLU A 53 12.33 -21.08 3.16
CA GLU A 53 11.87 -20.48 4.40
C GLU A 53 13.12 -19.87 5.01
N ALA A 54 13.31 -18.57 4.81
CA ALA A 54 14.41 -17.87 5.39
C ALA A 54 14.14 -18.02 6.89
N ARG A 55 14.86 -18.93 7.53
CA ARG A 55 15.38 -18.65 8.86
C ARG A 55 16.09 -17.33 8.68
N VAL A 56 15.31 -16.28 8.93
CA VAL A 56 15.74 -14.92 9.21
C VAL A 56 17.12 -15.08 9.87
N PRO A 57 18.22 -14.65 9.21
CA PRO A 57 19.53 -14.73 9.83
C PRO A 57 19.42 -14.17 11.25
N PRO A 58 20.14 -14.71 12.26
CA PRO A 58 19.95 -14.29 13.66
C PRO A 58 19.94 -12.77 13.85
N ASP A 59 20.69 -12.05 13.01
CA ASP A 59 20.77 -10.58 12.95
C ASP A 59 19.46 -9.85 12.59
N PHE A 60 18.47 -10.55 12.03
CA PHE A 60 17.15 -10.03 11.68
C PHE A 60 16.05 -10.52 12.64
N TYR A 61 16.39 -11.34 13.64
CA TYR A 61 15.46 -11.67 14.72
C TYR A 61 15.39 -10.47 15.67
N ILE A 62 14.38 -9.63 15.48
CA ILE A 62 14.03 -8.59 16.45
C ILE A 62 13.12 -9.27 17.47
N PRO A 63 13.53 -9.43 18.74
CA PRO A 63 12.64 -9.92 19.77
C PRO A 63 11.45 -8.95 19.86
N ASP A 64 10.23 -9.50 19.83
CA ASP A 64 9.02 -8.75 20.15
C ASP A 64 9.22 -8.13 21.53
N SER A 65 9.44 -6.82 21.53
CA SER A 65 9.54 -6.03 22.75
C SER A 65 8.14 -5.51 22.94
N ASP A 66 7.37 -6.06 23.87
CA ASP A 66 6.06 -5.52 24.18
C ASP A 66 6.25 -4.14 24.80
N GLU A 67 6.18 -3.09 23.96
CA GLU A 67 6.42 -1.71 24.38
C GLU A 67 5.42 -1.26 25.45
N ASP A 68 4.22 -1.87 25.45
CA ASP A 68 3.15 -1.64 26.41
C ASP A 68 3.44 -2.21 27.82
N GLU A 69 4.40 -3.13 27.98
CA GLU A 69 4.79 -3.67 29.29
C GLU A 69 5.96 -2.91 29.93
N GLN A 70 6.51 -1.90 29.26
CA GLN A 70 7.64 -1.14 29.78
C GLN A 70 7.23 -0.20 30.92
N ASN A 71 7.99 -0.22 32.02
CA ASN A 71 7.76 0.66 33.15
C ASN A 71 8.21 2.10 32.78
N PRO A 72 7.32 3.11 32.84
CA PRO A 72 7.66 4.50 32.46
C PRO A 72 8.73 5.14 33.36
N GLU A 73 8.98 4.59 34.55
CA GLU A 73 10.03 5.05 35.47
C GLU A 73 11.41 4.46 35.15
N GLU A 74 11.48 3.48 34.25
CA GLU A 74 12.73 2.83 33.84
C GLU A 74 13.35 3.55 32.64
N ARG A 75 14.68 3.68 32.65
CA ARG A 75 15.40 4.35 31.57
C ARG A 75 15.35 3.49 30.31
N VAL A 76 14.81 4.07 29.22
CA VAL A 76 14.83 3.48 27.88
C VAL A 76 16.23 2.99 27.53
N THR A 77 16.33 1.72 27.15
CA THR A 77 17.60 1.11 26.77
C THR A 77 18.11 1.69 25.46
N ARG A 78 19.42 1.60 25.24
CA ARG A 78 20.02 2.02 23.96
C ARG A 78 19.40 1.30 22.77
N GLU A 79 19.08 0.02 22.93
CA GLU A 79 18.49 -0.82 21.88
C GLU A 79 17.09 -0.31 21.48
N MET A 80 16.26 0.08 22.44
CA MET A 80 14.93 0.66 22.17
C MET A 80 15.02 2.02 21.48
N ARG A 81 16.00 2.84 21.87
CA ARG A 81 16.23 4.14 21.22
C ARG A 81 16.70 3.99 19.78
N ASP A 82 17.56 3.01 19.53
CA ASP A 82 18.08 2.73 18.18
C ASP A 82 17.02 2.09 17.28
N LYS A 83 15.94 1.49 17.84
CA LYS A 83 14.75 1.04 17.08
C LYS A 83 13.83 2.19 16.67
N ASN A 84 13.68 3.20 17.52
CA ASN A 84 12.84 4.37 17.28
C ASN A 84 13.54 5.43 16.41
N ILE A 85 13.86 5.07 15.17
CA ILE A 85 14.41 5.98 14.16
C ILE A 85 13.26 6.51 13.31
N ARG A 86 12.91 7.79 13.51
CA ARG A 86 12.01 8.52 12.59
C ARG A 86 12.76 8.88 11.32
N ARG A 87 12.10 8.78 10.18
CA ARG A 87 12.69 9.16 8.89
C ARG A 87 12.54 10.67 8.69
N ASP A 88 13.54 11.30 8.08
CA ASP A 88 13.55 12.75 7.84
C ASP A 88 12.41 13.23 6.92
N ASP A 89 11.75 12.31 6.20
CA ASP A 89 10.60 12.55 5.32
C ASP A 89 9.24 12.19 5.93
N GLU A 90 9.16 11.82 7.22
CA GLU A 90 7.88 11.68 7.91
C GLU A 90 7.25 13.05 8.19
N TYR A 91 6.02 13.24 7.71
CA TYR A 91 5.19 14.42 7.95
C TYR A 91 4.21 14.24 9.12
N TYR A 92 4.07 13.02 9.63
CA TYR A 92 3.16 12.66 10.72
C TYR A 92 3.95 12.46 12.01
N ASP A 93 3.76 13.35 12.98
CA ASP A 93 4.37 13.22 14.29
C ASP A 93 3.48 12.35 15.20
N ASP A 94 3.64 11.03 15.09
CA ASP A 94 3.15 10.04 16.08
C ASP A 94 1.62 9.87 16.19
N GLU A 95 1.17 8.94 17.05
CA GLU A 95 -0.24 8.57 17.28
C GLU A 95 -1.13 9.70 17.88
N ASN A 96 -0.56 10.89 18.03
CA ASN A 96 -1.20 12.09 18.55
C ASN A 96 -1.10 13.26 17.56
N ASP A 97 -1.13 12.98 16.26
CA ASP A 97 -1.20 14.01 15.24
C ASP A 97 -2.47 14.87 15.41
N ASN A 98 -2.25 16.19 15.47
CA ASN A 98 -3.23 17.19 15.88
C ASN A 98 -3.51 18.21 14.76
N ASP A 99 -3.80 17.75 13.56
CA ASP A 99 -4.83 18.40 12.72
C ASP A 99 -6.16 18.58 13.50
N HIS A 100 -6.31 17.86 14.63
CA HIS A 100 -7.21 18.14 15.74
C HIS A 100 -6.95 19.47 16.48
N ALA A 101 -7.00 20.59 15.76
CA ALA A 101 -7.60 21.86 16.21
C ALA A 101 -7.45 22.88 15.10
N MET A 102 -8.58 23.24 14.48
CA MET A 102 -8.71 24.53 13.80
C MET A 102 -8.47 25.62 14.85
N ASP A 103 -7.22 26.08 14.94
CA ASP A 103 -6.85 27.23 15.74
C ASP A 103 -7.08 28.53 14.95
N ASP A 104 -7.92 29.34 15.57
CA ASP A 104 -7.97 30.79 15.59
C ASP A 104 -8.85 31.58 14.59
N SER A 105 -9.82 32.27 15.24
CA SER A 105 -10.52 33.53 14.88
C SER A 105 -11.72 33.52 13.93
#